data_AF-A0A7W0UNH1-F1
#
_entry.id   AF-A0A7W0UNH1-F1
#
_cell.length_a   1.000
_cell.length_b   1.000
_cell.length_c   1.000
_cell.angle_alpha   90.00
_cell.angle_beta   90.00
_cell.angle_gamma   90.00
#
_symmetry.space_group_name_H-M   'P 1'
#
loop_
_entity.id
_entity.type
_entity.pdbx_description
1 polymer ?
#
loop_
_entity_poly.entity_id
_entity_poly.type
_entity_poly.pdbx_seq_one_letter_code
_entity_poly.pdbx_strand_id
1 'polypeptide(L)'
;MIIREATEADFPTCRKLVAAYQDELWRRPFPPPPLPDEWLTDGRVLIAEREGRIAGMARGEVRRGLGRISFVYLLPEHRRQGLGGALVRDLVGYFREHDAEHVTLGVDTSNGEGSAVWRRLGFTEFSRELSADLASLERRLGESSKGESYGSVHVQTDDQNAVAAAVERFLPRLFRSPATVVS
;
A
#
# COMPACT_ATOMS: atom_id res chain seq x y z
N MET A 1 20.47 16.82 -21.17
CA MET A 1 19.34 16.10 -20.54
C MET A 1 18.16 16.23 -21.45
N ILE A 2 17.52 15.12 -21.82
CA ILE A 2 16.38 15.10 -22.74
C ILE A 2 15.27 14.31 -22.06
N ILE A 3 14.06 14.88 -22.02
CA ILE A 3 12.84 14.15 -21.69
C ILE A 3 12.07 14.00 -23.01
N ARG A 4 11.68 12.77 -23.33
CA ARG A 4 10.91 12.49 -24.54
C ARG A 4 9.96 11.34 -24.31
N GLU A 5 8.95 11.26 -25.16
CA GLU A 5 8.09 10.08 -25.25
C GLU A 5 8.90 8.86 -25.69
N ALA A 6 8.56 7.72 -25.10
CA ALA A 6 9.13 6.44 -25.46
C ALA A 6 8.58 5.98 -26.81
N THR A 7 9.43 5.40 -27.63
CA THR A 7 9.06 4.73 -28.87
C THR A 7 9.11 3.22 -28.66
N GLU A 8 8.57 2.44 -29.61
CA GLU A 8 8.67 0.97 -29.56
C GLU A 8 10.12 0.46 -29.44
N ALA A 9 11.09 1.19 -30.01
CA ALA A 9 12.50 0.88 -29.89
C ALA A 9 13.03 0.98 -28.44
N ASP A 10 12.37 1.77 -27.60
CA ASP A 10 12.73 1.94 -26.18
C ASP A 10 12.10 0.87 -25.27
N PHE A 11 11.13 0.09 -25.76
CA PHE A 11 10.37 -0.86 -24.94
C PHE A 11 11.25 -1.91 -24.26
N PRO A 12 12.26 -2.51 -24.92
CA PRO A 12 13.19 -3.40 -24.23
C PRO A 12 13.92 -2.74 -23.05
N THR A 13 14.27 -1.45 -23.17
CA THR A 13 14.92 -0.69 -22.09
C THR A 13 13.93 -0.33 -20.99
N CYS A 14 12.70 0.04 -21.33
CA CYS A 14 11.63 0.28 -20.35
C CYS A 14 11.37 -0.96 -19.49
N ARG A 15 11.33 -2.15 -20.09
CA ARG A 15 11.20 -3.42 -19.34
C ARG A 15 12.37 -3.67 -18.40
N LYS A 16 13.60 -3.36 -18.82
CA LYS A 16 14.79 -3.43 -17.94
C LYS A 16 14.69 -2.46 -16.75
N LEU A 17 14.15 -1.25 -16.96
CA LEU A 17 13.93 -0.29 -15.88
C LEU A 17 12.85 -0.75 -14.91
N VAL A 18 11.77 -1.37 -15.41
CA VAL A 18 10.75 -2.00 -14.56
C VAL A 18 11.35 -3.13 -13.74
N ALA A 19 12.17 -4.00 -14.36
CA ALA A 19 12.85 -5.07 -13.63
C ALA A 19 13.83 -4.53 -12.57
N ALA A 20 14.58 -3.46 -12.87
CA ALA A 20 15.47 -2.82 -11.92
C ALA A 20 14.70 -2.18 -10.75
N TYR A 21 13.56 -1.53 -11.02
CA TYR A 21 12.65 -1.06 -9.97
C TYR A 21 12.16 -2.21 -9.10
N GLN A 22 11.79 -3.35 -9.70
CA GLN A 22 11.30 -4.50 -8.96
C GLN A 22 12.37 -5.07 -8.03
N ASP A 23 13.60 -5.25 -8.53
CA ASP A 23 14.73 -5.71 -7.71
C ASP A 23 15.02 -4.76 -6.52
N GLU A 24 15.06 -3.46 -6.80
CA GLU A 24 15.43 -2.47 -5.80
C GLU A 24 14.31 -2.18 -4.79
N LEU A 25 13.07 -2.00 -5.24
CA LEU A 25 12.00 -1.37 -4.47
C LEU A 25 10.80 -2.28 -4.20
N TRP A 26 10.67 -3.43 -4.87
CA TRP A 26 9.59 -4.36 -4.59
C TRP A 26 9.83 -5.08 -3.27
N ARG A 27 9.15 -4.62 -2.21
CA ARG A 27 9.20 -5.20 -0.86
C ARG A 27 7.89 -5.85 -0.44
N ARG A 28 6.98 -6.04 -1.39
CA ARG A 28 5.65 -6.60 -1.15
C ARG A 28 5.74 -8.11 -0.93
N PRO A 29 4.88 -8.71 -0.10
CA PRO A 29 4.91 -10.15 0.21
C PRO A 29 4.33 -11.03 -0.92
N PHE A 30 4.04 -10.46 -2.08
CA PHE A 30 3.46 -11.13 -3.25
C PHE A 30 4.22 -10.69 -4.51
N PRO A 31 4.23 -11.51 -5.57
CA PRO A 31 5.00 -11.20 -6.78
C PRO A 31 4.52 -9.92 -7.48
N PRO A 32 5.40 -9.25 -8.24
CA PRO A 32 4.99 -8.16 -9.10
C PRO A 32 3.97 -8.62 -10.14
N PRO A 33 3.01 -7.75 -10.52
CA PRO A 33 2.08 -8.07 -11.58
C PRO A 33 2.84 -8.27 -12.90
N PRO A 34 2.32 -9.10 -13.82
CA PRO A 34 2.88 -9.20 -15.16
C PRO A 34 2.82 -7.83 -15.85
N LEU A 35 3.78 -7.59 -16.75
CA LEU A 35 3.85 -6.35 -17.53
C LEU A 35 3.37 -6.63 -18.95
N PRO A 36 2.06 -6.49 -19.25
CA PRO A 36 1.55 -6.71 -20.60
C PRO A 36 2.11 -5.66 -21.57
N ASP A 37 2.14 -5.99 -22.86
CA ASP A 37 2.70 -5.12 -23.90
C ASP A 37 1.94 -3.80 -23.99
N GLU A 38 0.61 -3.86 -23.83
CA GLU A 38 -0.26 -2.69 -23.77
C GLU A 38 0.10 -1.69 -22.66
N TRP A 39 0.81 -2.10 -21.61
CA TRP A 39 1.23 -1.19 -20.54
C TRP A 39 2.20 -0.11 -21.05
N LEU A 40 2.99 -0.42 -22.09
CA LEU A 40 3.93 0.52 -22.71
C LEU A 40 3.31 1.36 -23.83
N THR A 41 2.12 1.01 -24.30
CA THR A 41 1.39 1.74 -25.35
C THR A 41 0.22 2.55 -24.81
N ASP A 42 -0.36 2.13 -23.67
CA ASP A 42 -1.49 2.80 -23.06
C ASP A 42 -1.04 3.97 -22.18
N GLY A 43 -1.52 5.17 -22.50
CA GLY A 43 -1.19 6.40 -21.78
C GLY A 43 0.08 7.04 -22.31
N ARG A 44 0.78 7.80 -21.44
CA ARG A 44 2.01 8.49 -21.80
C ARG A 44 3.19 7.87 -21.08
N VAL A 45 4.14 7.34 -21.86
CA VAL A 45 5.38 6.76 -21.37
C VAL A 45 6.52 7.70 -21.75
N LEU A 46 7.25 8.17 -20.74
CA LEU A 46 8.37 9.08 -20.90
C LEU A 46 9.65 8.41 -20.48
N ILE A 47 10.73 8.73 -21.18
CA ILE A 47 12.08 8.38 -20.77
C ILE A 47 12.89 9.64 -20.49
N ALA A 48 13.79 9.52 -19.54
CA ALA A 48 14.78 10.53 -19.24
C ALA A 48 16.13 10.07 -19.78
N GLU A 49 16.72 10.85 -20.67
CA GLU A 49 18.04 10.60 -21.23
C GLU A 49 19.07 11.62 -20.74
N ARG A 50 20.26 11.12 -20.42
CA ARG A 50 21.42 11.92 -20.05
C ARG A 50 22.67 11.30 -20.65
N GLU A 51 23.49 12.13 -21.29
CA GLU A 51 24.76 11.69 -21.91
C GLU A 51 24.58 10.53 -22.90
N GLY A 52 23.48 10.56 -23.67
CA GLY A 52 23.14 9.51 -24.64
C GLY A 52 22.67 8.18 -24.03
N ARG A 53 22.40 8.14 -22.72
CA ARG A 53 21.92 6.94 -22.02
C ARG A 53 20.56 7.20 -21.38
N ILE A 54 19.69 6.20 -21.43
CA ILE A 54 18.41 6.23 -20.72
C ILE A 54 18.68 6.05 -19.22
N ALA A 55 18.37 7.09 -18.46
CA ALA A 55 18.59 7.20 -17.02
C ALA A 55 17.36 6.76 -16.19
N GLY A 56 16.19 6.71 -16.81
CA GLY A 56 14.96 6.26 -16.17
C GLY A 56 13.72 6.56 -17.00
N MET A 57 12.55 6.32 -16.41
CA MET A 57 11.28 6.48 -17.08
C MET A 57 10.16 6.90 -16.12
N ALA A 58 9.08 7.42 -16.70
CA ALA A 58 7.83 7.64 -16.02
C ALA A 58 6.66 7.22 -16.91
N ARG A 59 5.57 6.77 -16.31
CA ARG A 59 4.31 6.47 -17.00
C ARG A 59 3.17 7.15 -16.28
N GLY A 60 2.31 7.81 -17.05
CA GLY A 60 1.03 8.32 -16.57
C GLY A 60 -0.11 7.98 -17.54
N GLU A 61 -1.32 7.93 -17.02
CA GLU A 61 -2.54 7.71 -17.80
C GLU A 61 -3.68 8.58 -17.24
N VAL A 62 -4.66 8.94 -18.06
CA VAL A 62 -5.88 9.61 -17.61
C VAL A 62 -7.05 8.65 -17.71
N ARG A 63 -7.79 8.47 -16.61
CA ARG A 63 -9.00 7.65 -16.59
C ARG A 63 -10.12 8.45 -15.93
N ARG A 64 -11.24 8.63 -16.63
CA ARG A 64 -12.43 9.34 -16.11
C ARG A 64 -12.10 10.74 -15.54
N GLY A 65 -11.25 11.51 -16.23
CA GLY A 65 -10.83 12.84 -15.78
C GLY A 65 -9.81 12.86 -14.63
N LEU A 66 -9.30 11.70 -14.21
CA LEU A 66 -8.28 11.58 -13.16
C LEU A 66 -6.93 11.19 -13.77
N GLY A 67 -5.92 12.03 -13.57
CA GLY A 67 -4.54 11.68 -13.89
C GLY A 67 -3.99 10.65 -12.89
N ARG A 68 -3.29 9.65 -13.39
CA ARG A 68 -2.60 8.65 -12.57
C ARG A 68 -1.16 8.56 -13.01
N ILE A 69 -0.23 8.87 -12.10
CA ILE A 69 1.18 8.51 -12.26
C ILE A 69 1.33 7.06 -11.80
N SER A 70 1.44 6.15 -12.76
CA SER A 70 1.50 4.70 -12.48
C SER A 70 2.91 4.19 -12.22
N PHE A 71 3.93 4.90 -12.71
CA PHE A 71 5.33 4.49 -12.54
C PHE A 71 6.27 5.69 -12.67
N VAL A 72 7.26 5.80 -11.79
CA VAL A 72 8.41 6.71 -11.93
C VAL A 72 9.61 6.02 -11.34
N TYR A 73 10.66 5.86 -12.13
CA TYR A 73 11.89 5.25 -11.67
C TYR A 73 13.10 5.86 -12.39
N LEU A 74 14.15 6.10 -11.62
CA LEU A 74 15.46 6.48 -12.12
C LEU A 74 16.48 5.49 -11.58
N LEU A 75 17.42 5.08 -12.44
CA LEU A 75 18.58 4.33 -12.02
C LEU A 75 19.31 5.09 -10.88
N PRO A 76 19.81 4.39 -9.85
CA PRO A 76 20.40 5.02 -8.66
C PRO A 76 21.47 6.08 -9.00
N GLU A 77 22.33 5.82 -9.99
CA GLU A 77 23.42 6.70 -10.41
C GLU A 77 22.94 8.04 -11.00
N HIS A 78 21.68 8.11 -11.43
CA HIS A 78 21.08 9.27 -12.09
C HIS A 78 20.10 10.05 -11.19
N ARG A 79 19.95 9.66 -9.92
CA ARG A 79 19.05 10.34 -8.97
C ARG A 79 19.60 11.67 -8.49
N ARG A 80 18.72 12.49 -7.89
CA ARG A 80 19.03 13.82 -7.33
C ARG A 80 19.65 14.81 -8.33
N GLN A 81 19.38 14.60 -9.61
CA GLN A 81 19.87 15.42 -10.73
C GLN A 81 18.74 16.17 -11.47
N GLY A 82 17.55 16.26 -10.86
CA GLY A 82 16.40 16.96 -11.45
C GLY A 82 15.58 16.17 -12.48
N LEU A 83 16.06 14.99 -12.93
CA LEU A 83 15.39 14.16 -13.95
C LEU A 83 13.96 13.76 -13.54
N GLY A 84 13.76 13.34 -12.29
CA GLY A 84 12.45 12.89 -11.80
C GLY A 84 11.41 14.00 -11.80
N GLY A 85 11.81 15.22 -11.40
CA GLY A 85 10.94 16.39 -11.48
C GLY A 85 10.63 16.79 -12.92
N ALA A 86 11.56 16.60 -13.85
CA ALA A 86 11.33 16.86 -15.27
C ALA A 86 10.34 15.86 -15.90
N LEU A 87 10.45 14.56 -15.57
CA LEU A 87 9.49 13.53 -15.96
C LEU A 87 8.08 13.83 -15.44
N VAL A 88 7.97 14.15 -14.15
CA VAL A 88 6.66 14.46 -13.52
C VAL A 88 6.05 15.73 -14.12
N ARG A 89 6.86 16.75 -14.42
CA ARG A 89 6.37 17.99 -15.05
C ARG A 89 5.75 17.71 -16.42
N ASP A 90 6.36 16.86 -17.23
CA ASP A 90 5.82 16.51 -18.55
C ASP A 90 4.51 15.72 -18.42
N LEU A 91 4.43 14.76 -17.48
CA LEU A 91 3.16 14.07 -17.17
C LEU A 91 2.05 15.04 -16.74
N VAL A 92 2.37 16.06 -15.93
CA VAL A 92 1.38 17.09 -15.54
C VAL A 92 0.89 17.88 -16.75
N GLY A 93 1.75 18.18 -17.72
CA GLY A 93 1.34 18.77 -19.00
C GLY A 93 0.36 17.88 -19.76
N TYR A 94 0.68 16.59 -19.89
CA TYR A 94 -0.22 15.61 -20.49
C TYR A 94 -1.57 15.50 -19.77
N PHE A 95 -1.57 15.48 -18.44
CA PHE A 95 -2.81 15.44 -17.66
C PHE A 95 -3.67 16.69 -17.89
N ARG A 96 -3.03 17.87 -17.97
CA ARG A 96 -3.70 19.14 -18.30
C ARG A 96 -4.31 19.13 -19.70
N GLU A 97 -3.59 18.60 -20.69
CA GLU A 97 -4.07 18.44 -22.07
C GLU A 97 -5.29 17.51 -22.19
N HIS A 98 -5.51 16.66 -21.19
CA HIS A 98 -6.62 15.69 -21.13
C HIS A 98 -7.65 16.07 -20.05
N ASP A 99 -7.73 17.37 -19.70
CA ASP A 99 -8.71 17.95 -18.78
C ASP A 99 -8.75 17.27 -17.38
N ALA A 100 -7.63 16.71 -16.93
CA ALA A 100 -7.56 16.13 -15.60
C ALA A 100 -7.38 17.22 -14.53
N GLU A 101 -8.31 17.28 -13.58
CA GLU A 101 -8.26 18.25 -12.47
C GLU A 101 -7.42 17.76 -11.29
N HIS A 102 -7.31 16.43 -11.14
CA HIS A 102 -6.61 15.78 -10.04
C HIS A 102 -5.59 14.75 -10.56
N VAL A 103 -4.55 14.52 -9.77
CA VAL A 103 -3.51 13.51 -10.05
C VAL A 103 -3.33 12.60 -8.84
N THR A 104 -3.25 11.31 -9.09
CA THR A 104 -3.03 10.26 -8.08
C THR A 104 -1.79 9.43 -8.38
N LEU A 105 -1.21 8.84 -7.34
CA LEU A 105 -0.11 7.88 -7.45
C LEU A 105 -0.17 6.91 -6.27
N GLY A 106 0.44 5.74 -6.45
CA GLY A 106 0.72 4.82 -5.35
C GLY A 106 2.20 4.86 -5.00
N VAL A 107 2.52 4.82 -3.72
CA VAL A 107 3.89 4.66 -3.22
C VAL A 107 3.88 3.66 -2.08
N ASP A 108 4.82 2.71 -2.10
CA ASP A 108 4.95 1.72 -1.04
C ASP A 108 5.41 2.39 0.26
N THR A 109 4.85 1.98 1.39
CA THR A 109 5.18 2.56 2.71
C THR A 109 6.64 2.35 3.11
N SER A 110 7.28 1.30 2.58
CA SER A 110 8.72 1.07 2.73
C SER A 110 9.59 2.02 1.89
N ASN A 111 9.03 2.68 0.88
CA ASN A 111 9.74 3.63 0.02
C ASN A 111 9.72 5.03 0.64
N GLY A 112 10.50 5.21 1.70
CA GLY A 112 10.61 6.49 2.42
C GLY A 112 11.12 7.64 1.56
N GLU A 113 12.06 7.38 0.64
CA GLU A 113 12.61 8.39 -0.27
C GLU A 113 11.52 8.89 -1.25
N GLY A 114 10.82 7.96 -1.92
CA GLY A 114 9.72 8.30 -2.83
C GLY A 114 8.60 9.04 -2.10
N SER A 115 8.20 8.55 -0.92
CA SER A 115 7.17 9.18 -0.09
C SER A 115 7.53 10.62 0.31
N ALA A 116 8.82 10.90 0.57
CA ALA A 116 9.28 12.26 0.86
C ALA A 116 9.22 13.17 -0.38
N VAL A 117 9.53 12.66 -1.57
CA VAL A 117 9.42 13.41 -2.83
C VAL A 117 7.97 13.82 -3.10
N TRP A 118 7.03 12.88 -3.00
CA TRP A 118 5.61 13.16 -3.27
C TRP A 118 5.03 14.18 -2.29
N ARG A 119 5.34 14.06 -0.99
CA ARG A 119 4.91 15.04 0.01
C ARG A 119 5.46 16.45 -0.26
N ARG A 120 6.72 16.57 -0.69
CA ARG A 120 7.31 17.88 -1.06
C ARG A 120 6.64 18.52 -2.28
N LEU A 121 6.08 17.70 -3.16
CA LEU A 121 5.30 18.15 -4.32
C LEU A 121 3.82 18.43 -3.98
N GLY A 122 3.41 18.27 -2.72
CA GLY A 122 2.06 18.58 -2.27
C GLY A 122 1.04 17.44 -2.38
N PHE A 123 1.48 16.21 -2.69
CA PHE A 123 0.58 15.04 -2.64
C PHE A 123 0.19 14.74 -1.19
N THR A 124 -1.09 14.44 -0.99
CA THR A 124 -1.67 14.04 0.30
C THR A 124 -2.21 12.61 0.23
N GLU A 125 -2.28 11.93 1.36
CA GLU A 125 -2.89 10.60 1.44
C GLU A 125 -4.40 10.68 1.19
N PHE A 126 -4.92 9.76 0.38
CA PHE A 126 -6.36 9.66 0.06
C PHE A 126 -6.92 8.25 0.32
N SER A 127 -6.15 7.21 0.03
CA SER A 127 -6.57 5.81 0.21
C SER A 127 -5.43 4.95 0.73
N ARG A 128 -5.77 3.83 1.38
CA ARG A 128 -4.80 2.81 1.82
C ARG A 128 -5.13 1.47 1.17
N GLU A 129 -4.12 0.85 0.59
CA GLU A 129 -4.18 -0.54 0.14
C GLU A 129 -3.60 -1.42 1.25
N LEU A 130 -4.35 -2.45 1.65
CA LEU A 130 -3.97 -3.35 2.74
C LEU A 130 -3.82 -4.76 2.19
N SER A 131 -2.85 -5.50 2.70
CA SER A 131 -2.63 -6.90 2.35
C SER A 131 -2.62 -7.79 3.59
N ALA A 132 -2.99 -9.04 3.39
CA ALA A 132 -2.88 -10.10 4.36
C ALA A 132 -2.48 -11.40 3.64
N ASP A 133 -1.79 -12.28 4.34
CA ASP A 133 -1.68 -13.68 3.92
C ASP A 133 -3.07 -14.33 3.94
N LEU A 134 -3.45 -14.99 2.84
CA LEU A 134 -4.81 -15.50 2.62
C LEU A 134 -5.17 -16.56 3.67
N ALA A 135 -4.29 -17.53 3.91
CA ALA A 135 -4.51 -18.59 4.90
C ALA A 135 -4.65 -18.02 6.32
N SER A 136 -3.85 -17.01 6.66
CA SER A 136 -3.95 -16.31 7.94
C SER A 136 -5.26 -15.53 8.10
N LEU A 137 -5.78 -14.93 7.02
CA LEU A 137 -7.06 -14.24 7.02
C LEU A 137 -8.22 -15.23 7.18
N GLU A 138 -8.22 -16.34 6.44
CA GLU A 138 -9.21 -17.41 6.54
C GLU A 138 -9.29 -17.97 7.98
N ARG A 139 -8.14 -18.28 8.58
CA ARG A 139 -8.07 -18.75 9.97
C ARG A 139 -8.71 -17.75 10.94
N ARG A 140 -8.36 -16.47 10.85
CA ARG A 140 -8.90 -15.41 11.74
C ARG A 140 -10.40 -15.20 11.57
N LEU A 141 -10.94 -15.34 10.37
CA LEU A 141 -12.38 -15.23 10.12
C LEU A 141 -13.14 -16.50 10.54
N GLY A 142 -12.52 -17.67 10.38
CA GLY A 142 -13.03 -18.96 10.81
C GLY A 142 -13.07 -19.14 12.34
N GLU A 143 -12.26 -18.40 13.09
CA GLU A 143 -12.27 -18.32 14.57
C GLU A 143 -13.54 -17.65 15.15
N SER A 144 -14.63 -17.57 14.37
CA SER A 144 -15.94 -17.08 14.81
C SER A 144 -16.63 -17.96 15.88
N SER A 145 -16.01 -19.06 16.32
CA SER A 145 -16.24 -19.59 17.66
C SER A 145 -15.16 -19.08 18.61
N LYS A 146 -15.32 -17.85 19.12
CA LYS A 146 -14.80 -17.60 20.46
C LYS A 146 -15.41 -18.70 21.33
N GLY A 147 -14.61 -19.65 21.79
CA GLY A 147 -15.05 -20.59 22.82
C GLY A 147 -15.67 -19.84 23.98
N GLU A 148 -16.41 -20.53 24.85
CA GLU A 148 -17.05 -19.91 26.01
C GLU A 148 -16.12 -18.91 26.70
N SER A 149 -16.52 -17.64 26.69
CA SER A 149 -15.78 -16.60 27.40
C SER A 149 -16.21 -16.65 28.86
N TYR A 150 -15.28 -16.94 29.76
CA TYR A 150 -15.51 -16.87 31.19
C TYR A 150 -14.78 -15.66 31.78
N GLY A 151 -15.35 -15.07 32.83
CA GLY A 151 -14.69 -14.07 33.67
C GLY A 151 -14.44 -14.67 35.05
N SER A 152 -13.25 -14.47 35.61
CA SER A 152 -12.94 -14.83 36.99
C SER A 152 -12.82 -13.58 37.86
N VAL A 153 -13.25 -13.68 39.11
CA VAL A 153 -13.04 -12.67 40.15
C VAL A 153 -12.35 -13.35 41.31
N HIS A 154 -11.21 -12.81 41.74
CA HIS A 154 -10.47 -13.31 42.89
C HIS A 154 -10.87 -12.50 44.13
N VAL A 155 -11.25 -13.19 45.20
CA VAL A 155 -11.61 -12.58 46.48
C VAL A 155 -10.68 -13.16 47.56
N GLN A 156 -10.05 -12.28 48.32
CA GLN A 156 -9.29 -12.68 49.51
C GLN A 156 -10.23 -12.58 50.73
N THR A 157 -10.40 -13.69 51.43
CA THR A 157 -11.28 -13.81 52.60
C THR A 157 -10.65 -14.74 53.64
N ASP A 158 -10.94 -14.53 54.91
CA ASP A 158 -10.71 -15.47 56.00
C ASP A 158 -11.93 -16.36 56.28
N ASP A 159 -13.08 -16.06 55.65
CA ASP A 159 -14.32 -16.84 55.70
C ASP A 159 -14.82 -17.17 54.27
N GLN A 160 -14.42 -18.34 53.77
CA GLN A 160 -14.84 -18.84 52.45
C GLN A 160 -16.33 -19.16 52.40
N ASN A 161 -16.92 -19.62 53.51
CA ASN A 161 -18.33 -20.03 53.56
C ASN A 161 -19.27 -18.83 53.43
N ALA A 162 -18.94 -17.71 54.08
CA ALA A 162 -19.70 -16.47 53.94
C ALA A 162 -19.67 -15.94 52.50
N VAL A 163 -18.51 -16.01 51.84
CA VAL A 163 -18.37 -15.62 50.42
C VAL A 163 -19.20 -16.54 49.53
N ALA A 164 -19.10 -17.86 49.68
CA ALA A 164 -19.89 -18.82 48.90
C ALA A 164 -21.40 -18.57 49.04
N ALA A 165 -21.89 -18.40 50.28
CA ALA A 165 -23.31 -18.15 50.55
C ALA A 165 -23.81 -16.83 49.93
N ALA A 166 -22.99 -15.77 49.95
CA ALA A 166 -23.32 -14.51 49.31
C ALA A 166 -23.36 -14.64 47.78
N VAL A 167 -22.34 -15.28 47.20
CA VAL A 167 -22.22 -15.53 45.77
C VAL A 167 -23.43 -16.34 45.29
N GLU A 168 -23.77 -17.46 45.91
CA GLU A 168 -24.96 -18.27 45.56
C GLU A 168 -26.27 -17.49 45.66
N ARG A 169 -26.41 -16.62 46.68
CA ARG A 169 -27.61 -15.80 46.87
C ARG A 169 -27.78 -14.73 45.78
N PHE A 170 -26.69 -14.11 45.34
CA PHE A 170 -26.74 -12.91 44.50
C PHE A 170 -26.44 -13.16 43.02
N LEU A 171 -25.55 -14.09 42.66
CA LEU A 171 -25.14 -14.30 41.26
C LEU A 171 -26.30 -14.72 40.33
N PRO A 172 -27.19 -15.68 40.70
CA PRO A 172 -28.32 -16.06 39.86
C PRO A 172 -29.31 -14.92 39.57
N ARG A 173 -29.25 -13.84 40.37
CA ARG A 173 -30.11 -12.66 40.24
C ARG A 173 -29.48 -11.57 39.38
N LEU A 174 -28.16 -11.55 39.25
CA LEU A 174 -27.40 -10.54 38.50
C LEU A 174 -27.00 -11.01 37.10
N PHE A 175 -26.64 -12.29 36.93
CA PHE A 175 -26.28 -12.87 35.64
C PHE A 175 -26.90 -14.27 35.49
N ARG A 176 -27.54 -14.54 34.36
CA ARG A 176 -28.03 -15.87 33.99
C ARG A 176 -27.13 -16.43 32.89
N SER A 177 -26.06 -17.12 33.28
CA SER A 177 -25.32 -18.00 32.38
C SER A 177 -25.43 -19.44 32.89
N PRO A 178 -25.67 -20.44 32.02
CA PRO A 178 -25.71 -21.86 32.40
C PRO A 178 -24.38 -22.40 32.96
N ALA A 179 -23.28 -21.62 32.91
CA ALA A 179 -21.94 -22.01 33.34
C ALA A 179 -21.46 -21.31 34.64
N THR A 180 -22.37 -20.97 35.55
CA THR A 180 -21.97 -20.38 36.85
C THR A 180 -21.58 -21.50 37.83
N VAL A 181 -20.29 -21.60 38.18
CA VAL A 181 -19.77 -22.53 39.20
C VAL A 181 -19.23 -21.73 40.38
N VAL A 182 -19.62 -22.11 41.59
CA VAL A 182 -19.07 -21.60 42.86
C VAL A 182 -18.32 -22.76 43.50
N SER A 183 -17.00 -22.65 43.64
CA SER A 183 -16.11 -23.66 44.24
C SER A 183 -15.17 -23.01 45.23
#